data_AF-A0A9X7Z851-F1
#
_entry.id   AF-A0A9X7Z851-F1
#
_cell.length_a   1.000
_cell.length_b   1.000
_cell.length_c   1.000
_cell.angle_alpha   90.00
_cell.angle_beta   90.00
_cell.angle_gamma   90.00
#
_symmetry.space_group_name_H-M   'P 1'
#
loop_
_entity.id
_entity.type
_entity.pdbx_description
1 polymer ?
#
loop_
_entity_poly.entity_id
_entity_poly.type
_entity_poly.pdbx_seq_one_letter_code
_entity_poly.pdbx_strand_id
1 'polypeptide(L)'
;MSSTFTVYRGISRREARDVLEEQRYFRDERVRFGNSKFGAHAVFGSGIYFIDDYEVAGQYAFCHAVHENDDCTVLRQTLTFKAPLILDTHYTEAELRTDVLRWRLGTDKVVEFTVAQEKTDIVLPESIRKYVLHHRYDGIIYLLPNGARYFISYFPEKQVRHIQIDYEFNLEEALYKTFSELRQLKHKNVK
;
A
#
# COMPACT_ATOMS: atom_id res chain seq x y z
N MET A 1 -6.92 -16.61 14.30
CA MET A 1 -5.53 -16.29 14.67
C MET A 1 -5.18 -14.98 14.00
N SER A 2 -4.55 -14.04 14.70
CA SER A 2 -4.07 -12.80 14.09
C SER A 2 -2.71 -13.02 13.43
N SER A 3 -2.48 -12.37 12.29
CA SER A 3 -1.21 -12.42 11.55
C SER A 3 -0.48 -11.10 11.71
N THR A 4 0.79 -11.15 12.09
CA THR A 4 1.63 -9.97 12.34
C THR A 4 2.83 -9.94 11.41
N PHE A 5 3.10 -8.77 10.83
CA PHE A 5 4.13 -8.55 9.82
C PHE A 5 4.99 -7.34 10.18
N THR A 6 6.27 -7.39 9.84
CA THR A 6 7.09 -6.17 9.72
C THR A 6 6.86 -5.62 8.31
N VAL A 7 6.45 -4.37 8.22
CA VAL A 7 6.15 -3.71 6.94
C VAL A 7 6.76 -2.31 6.90
N TYR A 8 6.88 -1.80 5.69
CA TYR A 8 7.50 -0.53 5.37
C TYR A 8 6.52 0.37 4.61
N ARG A 9 6.69 1.68 4.76
CA ARG A 9 5.97 2.70 4.01
C ARG A 9 6.93 3.83 3.67
N GLY A 10 7.03 4.15 2.39
CA GLY A 10 7.79 5.31 1.93
C GLY A 10 6.88 6.52 1.77
N ILE A 11 7.24 7.63 2.41
CA ILE A 11 6.50 8.89 2.43
C ILE A 11 7.46 10.09 2.44
N SER A 12 6.92 11.30 2.33
CA SER A 12 7.70 12.52 2.54
C SER A 12 8.12 12.65 4.01
N ARG A 13 9.20 13.39 4.24
CA ARG A 13 9.71 13.66 5.59
C ARG A 13 8.71 14.41 6.46
N ARG A 14 7.97 15.35 5.88
CA ARG A 14 6.89 16.06 6.59
C ARG A 14 5.81 15.10 7.08
N GLU A 15 5.28 14.25 6.20
CA GLU A 15 4.29 13.24 6.61
C GLU A 15 4.88 12.29 7.67
N ALA A 16 6.14 11.87 7.50
CA ALA A 16 6.81 11.01 8.47
C ALA A 16 6.89 11.63 9.86
N ARG A 17 7.21 12.92 9.98
CA ARG A 17 7.24 13.61 11.27
C ARG A 17 5.89 13.57 11.97
N ASP A 18 4.82 13.94 11.25
CA ASP A 18 3.45 13.93 11.79
C ASP A 18 3.05 12.52 12.26
N VAL A 19 3.39 11.50 11.47
CA VAL A 19 3.10 10.10 11.80
C VAL A 19 3.89 9.62 13.02
N LEU A 20 5.16 10.01 13.15
CA LEU A 20 6.04 9.59 14.24
C LEU A 20 5.66 10.25 15.57
N GLU A 21 5.35 11.54 15.55
CA GLU A 21 4.94 12.31 16.73
C GLU A 21 3.65 11.71 17.34
N GLU A 22 2.72 11.34 16.47
CA GLU A 22 1.38 10.90 16.88
C GLU A 22 1.24 9.37 16.92
N GLN A 23 2.26 8.65 16.44
CA GLN A 23 2.26 7.20 16.27
C GLN A 23 1.03 6.66 15.52
N ARG A 24 0.56 7.42 14.53
CA ARG A 24 -0.62 7.07 13.72
C ARG A 24 -0.60 7.74 12.35
N TYR A 25 -1.24 7.10 11.38
CA TYR A 25 -1.48 7.70 10.06
C TYR A 25 -2.78 8.51 10.07
N PHE A 26 -2.72 9.74 9.56
CA PHE A 26 -3.86 10.65 9.48
C PHE A 26 -4.52 10.70 8.11
N ARG A 27 -3.77 10.40 7.06
CA ARG A 27 -4.22 10.47 5.67
C ARG A 27 -4.28 9.06 5.12
N ASP A 28 -5.46 8.67 4.65
CA ASP A 28 -5.58 7.54 3.73
C ASP A 28 -4.85 7.86 2.42
N GLU A 29 -4.32 6.84 1.75
CA GLU A 29 -3.80 6.95 0.39
C GLU A 29 -4.95 7.40 -0.54
N ARG A 30 -5.04 8.69 -0.84
CA ARG A 30 -6.11 9.29 -1.67
C ARG A 30 -5.64 9.69 -3.06
N VAL A 31 -4.33 9.70 -3.30
CA VAL A 31 -3.75 10.49 -4.39
C VAL A 31 -3.36 9.60 -5.57
N ARG A 32 -3.80 9.99 -6.77
CA ARG A 32 -3.19 9.56 -8.03
C ARG A 32 -1.91 10.37 -8.21
N PHE A 33 -0.75 9.79 -7.96
CA PHE A 33 0.51 10.41 -8.37
C PHE A 33 0.61 10.30 -9.90
N GLY A 34 0.48 11.42 -10.60
CA GLY A 34 0.44 11.47 -12.07
C GLY A 34 1.69 10.89 -12.75
N ASN A 35 1.52 10.41 -13.99
CA ASN A 35 2.47 10.06 -15.07
C ASN A 35 3.91 9.58 -14.75
N SER A 36 4.20 9.13 -13.55
CA SER A 36 5.42 8.38 -13.26
C SER A 36 5.13 6.89 -13.45
N LYS A 37 6.08 6.14 -13.98
CA LYS A 37 6.03 4.68 -14.14
C LYS A 37 5.89 3.93 -12.79
N PHE A 38 5.92 4.66 -11.67
CA PHE A 38 5.97 4.18 -10.28
C PHE A 38 4.90 4.83 -9.38
N GLY A 39 3.79 5.31 -9.95
CA GLY A 39 2.73 5.94 -9.16
C GLY A 39 2.16 5.00 -8.10
N ALA A 40 2.10 5.46 -6.84
CA ALA A 40 1.30 4.81 -5.80
C ALA A 40 -0.17 4.99 -6.16
N HIS A 41 -0.80 3.94 -6.70
CA HIS A 41 -2.22 3.94 -6.98
C HIS A 41 -2.95 3.23 -5.84
N ALA A 42 -3.96 3.89 -5.26
CA ALA A 42 -4.88 3.24 -4.33
C ALA A 42 -5.83 2.28 -5.08
N VAL A 43 -5.29 1.17 -5.58
CA VAL A 43 -6.00 0.18 -6.43
C VAL A 43 -7.19 -0.44 -5.70
N PHE A 44 -7.10 -0.55 -4.37
CA PHE A 44 -8.10 -1.19 -3.51
C PHE A 44 -8.87 -0.19 -2.62
N GLY A 45 -8.89 1.08 -3.02
CA GLY A 45 -9.59 2.16 -2.31
C GLY A 45 -8.79 2.72 -1.15
N SER A 46 -9.42 3.63 -0.40
CA SER A 46 -8.86 4.35 0.73
C SER A 46 -8.41 3.41 1.86
N GLY A 47 -7.17 3.61 2.29
CA GLY A 47 -6.54 2.88 3.38
C GLY A 47 -5.06 3.23 3.44
N ILE A 48 -4.34 2.62 4.36
CA ILE A 48 -2.88 2.77 4.45
C ILE A 48 -2.21 1.59 3.78
N TYR A 49 -1.38 1.89 2.79
CA TYR A 49 -0.66 0.91 1.99
C TYR A 49 0.74 0.72 2.56
N PHE A 50 1.16 -0.54 2.63
CA PHE A 50 2.47 -0.97 3.08
C PHE A 50 3.03 -2.04 2.16
N ILE A 51 4.33 -2.28 2.28
CA ILE A 51 5.06 -3.34 1.59
C ILE A 51 6.07 -4.00 2.53
N ASP A 52 6.36 -5.29 2.38
CA ASP A 52 7.43 -5.96 3.14
C ASP A 52 8.83 -5.81 2.52
N ASP A 53 8.89 -5.33 1.28
CA ASP A 53 10.12 -4.98 0.57
C ASP A 53 10.52 -3.51 0.84
N TYR A 54 11.67 -3.33 1.50
CA TYR A 54 12.18 -2.01 1.85
C TYR A 54 12.72 -1.22 0.64
N GLU A 55 13.19 -1.88 -0.42
CA GLU A 55 13.66 -1.20 -1.63
C GLU A 55 12.50 -0.54 -2.36
N VAL A 56 11.39 -1.28 -2.47
CA VAL A 56 10.16 -0.76 -3.07
C VAL A 56 9.56 0.36 -2.20
N ALA A 57 9.61 0.23 -0.87
CA ALA A 57 9.23 1.33 0.03
C ALA A 57 10.09 2.59 -0.22
N GLY A 58 11.39 2.43 -0.47
CA GLY A 58 12.27 3.53 -0.86
C GLY A 58 11.84 4.25 -2.13
N GLN A 59 11.45 3.49 -3.16
CA GLN A 59 10.92 4.06 -4.41
C GLN A 59 9.64 4.86 -4.17
N TYR A 60 8.75 4.36 -3.31
CA TYR A 60 7.56 5.12 -2.91
C TYR A 60 7.92 6.42 -2.17
N ALA A 61 8.87 6.38 -1.24
CA ALA A 61 9.32 7.57 -0.53
C ALA A 61 9.79 8.65 -1.51
N PHE A 62 10.54 8.27 -2.55
CA PHE A 62 10.94 9.17 -3.63
C PHE A 62 9.74 9.75 -4.38
N CYS A 63 8.75 8.95 -4.75
CA CYS A 63 7.55 9.45 -5.43
C CYS A 63 6.78 10.50 -4.60
N HIS A 64 6.59 10.24 -3.30
CA HIS A 64 5.94 11.20 -2.39
C HIS A 64 6.78 12.48 -2.24
N ALA A 65 8.08 12.32 -2.00
CA ALA A 65 9.01 13.42 -1.80
C ALA A 65 9.13 14.34 -3.04
N VAL A 66 9.15 13.78 -4.25
CA VAL A 66 9.15 14.55 -5.50
C VAL A 66 7.86 15.38 -5.63
N HIS A 67 6.71 14.78 -5.30
CA HIS A 67 5.43 15.49 -5.38
C HIS A 67 5.33 16.64 -4.39
N GLU A 68 5.88 16.47 -3.19
CA GLU A 68 5.81 17.45 -2.11
C GLU A 68 7.03 18.39 -2.05
N ASN A 69 8.02 18.18 -2.91
CA ASN A 69 9.32 18.85 -2.90
C ASN A 69 9.98 18.81 -1.51
N ASP A 70 10.13 17.59 -0.98
CA ASP A 70 10.62 17.30 0.37
C ASP A 70 11.68 16.18 0.36
N ASP A 71 12.23 15.84 1.52
CA ASP A 71 13.10 14.68 1.71
C ASP A 71 12.29 13.36 1.72
N CYS A 72 12.95 12.27 1.35
CA CYS A 72 12.39 10.94 1.33
C CYS A 72 12.56 10.26 2.69
N THR A 73 11.48 9.65 3.23
CA THR A 73 11.54 8.88 4.47
C THR A 73 10.89 7.53 4.31
N VAL A 74 11.56 6.47 4.78
CA VAL A 74 11.00 5.13 4.90
C VAL A 74 10.76 4.83 6.37
N LEU A 75 9.50 4.56 6.69
CA LEU A 75 9.08 4.11 8.00
C LEU A 75 8.99 2.59 8.04
N ARG A 76 9.41 2.01 9.15
CA ARG A 76 9.21 0.61 9.52
C ARG A 76 8.21 0.53 10.66
N GLN A 77 7.28 -0.41 10.56
CA GLN A 77 6.26 -0.65 11.58
C GLN A 77 5.86 -2.11 11.65
N THR A 78 5.12 -2.44 12.70
CA THR A 78 4.43 -3.71 12.84
C THR A 78 2.99 -3.55 12.39
N LEU A 79 2.52 -4.43 11.51
CA LEU A 79 1.14 -4.48 11.03
C LEU A 79 0.50 -5.80 11.45
N THR A 80 -0.67 -5.73 12.09
CA THR A 80 -1.41 -6.91 12.54
C THR A 80 -2.80 -6.94 11.94
N PHE A 81 -3.13 -8.04 11.27
CA PHE A 81 -4.47 -8.32 10.77
C PHE A 81 -5.16 -9.38 11.63
N LYS A 82 -6.47 -9.24 11.82
CA LYS A 82 -7.31 -10.27 12.43
C LYS A 82 -7.90 -11.21 11.38
N ALA A 83 -8.32 -10.65 10.24
CA ALA A 83 -8.97 -11.37 9.17
C ALA A 83 -8.73 -10.62 7.84
N PRO A 84 -7.51 -10.69 7.28
CA PRO A 84 -7.25 -10.05 6.00
C PRO A 84 -7.86 -10.88 4.86
N LEU A 85 -8.30 -10.20 3.80
CA LEU A 85 -8.50 -10.86 2.51
C LEU A 85 -7.13 -11.12 1.88
N ILE A 86 -6.86 -12.35 1.47
CA ILE A 86 -5.59 -12.72 0.85
C ILE A 86 -5.80 -12.79 -0.66
N LEU A 87 -5.00 -12.03 -1.40
CA LEU A 87 -4.87 -12.12 -2.84
C LEU A 87 -3.56 -12.82 -3.18
N ASP A 88 -3.64 -13.87 -3.98
CA ASP A 88 -2.51 -14.70 -4.40
C ASP A 88 -2.78 -15.32 -5.79
N THR A 89 -2.08 -16.41 -6.11
CA THR A 89 -2.28 -17.15 -7.36
C THR A 89 -3.59 -17.93 -7.44
N HIS A 90 -4.25 -18.19 -6.31
CA HIS A 90 -5.52 -18.91 -6.22
C HIS A 90 -6.73 -17.97 -6.13
N TYR A 91 -6.53 -16.75 -5.64
CA TYR A 91 -7.53 -15.70 -5.63
C TYR A 91 -6.91 -14.36 -6.02
N THR A 92 -7.09 -13.99 -7.28
CA THR A 92 -6.44 -12.87 -7.95
C THR A 92 -7.22 -11.56 -7.82
N GLU A 93 -6.58 -10.43 -8.14
CA GLU A 93 -7.25 -9.13 -8.25
C GLU A 93 -8.43 -9.18 -9.24
N ALA A 94 -8.29 -9.92 -10.35
CA ALA A 94 -9.34 -10.05 -11.36
C ALA A 94 -10.58 -10.78 -10.81
N GLU A 95 -10.38 -11.81 -9.99
CA GLU A 95 -11.44 -12.54 -9.30
C GLU A 95 -12.12 -11.65 -8.27
N LEU A 96 -11.35 -10.92 -7.45
CA LEU A 96 -11.88 -9.92 -6.52
C LEU A 96 -12.75 -8.88 -7.23
N ARG A 97 -12.27 -8.32 -8.34
CA ARG A 97 -13.06 -7.34 -9.13
C ARG A 97 -14.36 -7.95 -9.64
N THR A 98 -14.32 -9.20 -10.10
CA THR A 98 -15.52 -9.92 -10.56
C THR A 98 -16.52 -10.12 -9.41
N ASP A 99 -16.06 -10.51 -8.23
CA ASP A 99 -16.92 -10.69 -7.07
C ASP A 99 -17.51 -9.38 -6.55
N VAL A 100 -16.74 -8.29 -6.60
CA VAL A 100 -17.22 -6.94 -6.31
C VAL A 100 -18.34 -6.53 -7.27
N LEU A 101 -18.21 -6.83 -8.56
CA LEU A 101 -19.28 -6.57 -9.54
C LEU A 101 -20.54 -7.39 -9.25
N ARG A 102 -20.39 -8.69 -8.98
CA ARG A 102 -21.51 -9.58 -8.61
C ARG A 102 -22.23 -9.10 -7.37
N TRP A 103 -21.49 -8.72 -6.34
CA TRP A 103 -22.05 -8.17 -5.11
C TRP A 103 -22.80 -6.85 -5.35
N ARG A 104 -22.27 -5.95 -6.18
CA ARG A 104 -22.91 -4.65 -6.47
C ARG A 104 -24.16 -4.76 -7.34
N LEU A 105 -24.15 -5.64 -8.34
CA LEU A 105 -25.20 -5.70 -9.38
C LEU A 105 -26.22 -6.83 -9.16
N GLY A 106 -25.93 -7.80 -8.29
CA GLY A 106 -26.66 -9.06 -8.22
C GLY A 106 -26.21 -10.05 -9.29
N THR A 107 -26.32 -11.35 -9.01
CA THR A 107 -25.79 -12.44 -9.87
C THR A 107 -26.34 -12.43 -11.28
N ASP A 108 -27.63 -12.10 -11.44
CA ASP A 108 -28.34 -12.21 -12.72
C ASP A 108 -27.94 -11.12 -13.73
N LYS A 109 -27.47 -9.97 -13.23
CA LYS A 109 -27.06 -8.83 -14.08
C LYS A 109 -25.63 -8.95 -14.58
N VAL A 110 -24.78 -9.75 -13.94
CA VAL A 110 -23.36 -9.85 -14.34
C VAL A 110 -23.19 -10.55 -15.69
N VAL A 111 -24.08 -11.48 -16.03
CA VAL A 111 -24.04 -12.20 -17.32
C VAL A 111 -24.26 -11.25 -18.49
N GLU A 112 -25.14 -10.25 -18.36
CA GLU A 112 -25.38 -9.24 -19.41
C GLU A 112 -24.17 -8.32 -19.64
N PHE A 113 -23.45 -7.94 -18.59
CA PHE A 113 -22.26 -7.09 -18.70
C PHE A 113 -21.03 -7.82 -19.26
N THR A 114 -20.96 -9.15 -19.14
CA THR A 114 -19.82 -9.92 -19.67
C THR A 114 -19.70 -9.92 -21.20
N VAL A 115 -20.74 -9.49 -21.92
CA VAL A 115 -20.78 -9.50 -23.39
C VAL A 115 -20.37 -8.15 -24.01
N ALA A 116 -20.25 -7.06 -23.23
CA ALA A 116 -20.21 -5.71 -23.83
C ALA A 116 -19.09 -4.74 -23.39
N GLN A 117 -18.24 -5.01 -22.40
CA GLN A 117 -17.17 -4.06 -22.05
C GLN A 117 -16.02 -4.71 -21.27
N GLU A 118 -14.80 -4.22 -21.47
CA GLU A 118 -13.58 -4.64 -20.76
C GLU A 118 -13.83 -4.59 -19.24
N LYS A 119 -13.80 -5.77 -18.61
CA LYS A 119 -14.24 -6.04 -17.22
C LYS A 119 -13.54 -5.21 -16.13
N THR A 120 -12.48 -4.49 -16.47
CA THR A 120 -11.58 -3.79 -15.56
C THR A 120 -12.00 -2.36 -15.20
N ASP A 121 -12.72 -1.65 -16.07
CA ASP A 121 -12.94 -0.20 -15.92
C ASP A 121 -14.16 0.20 -15.08
N ILE A 122 -15.03 -0.77 -14.77
CA ILE A 122 -16.29 -0.49 -14.04
C ILE A 122 -16.10 -0.54 -12.51
N VAL A 123 -15.08 -1.26 -12.04
CA VAL A 123 -14.83 -1.43 -10.59
C VAL A 123 -13.98 -0.29 -10.06
N LEU A 124 -14.66 0.72 -9.49
CA LEU A 124 -14.01 1.79 -8.74
C LEU A 124 -13.28 1.22 -7.50
N PRO A 125 -12.07 1.68 -7.16
CA PRO A 125 -11.32 1.21 -6.00
C PRO A 125 -12.10 1.23 -4.67
N GLU A 126 -12.91 2.26 -4.44
CA GLU A 126 -13.78 2.34 -3.26
C GLU A 126 -14.84 1.23 -3.19
N SER A 127 -15.23 0.66 -4.33
CA SER A 127 -16.14 -0.50 -4.35
C SER A 127 -15.46 -1.73 -3.76
N ILE A 128 -14.16 -1.89 -4.02
CA ILE A 128 -13.37 -2.99 -3.47
C ILE A 128 -13.30 -2.85 -1.95
N ARG A 129 -12.91 -1.68 -1.44
CA ARG A 129 -12.90 -1.43 0.01
C ARG A 129 -14.24 -1.76 0.66
N LYS A 130 -15.35 -1.26 0.10
CA LYS A 130 -16.70 -1.52 0.63
C LYS A 130 -17.04 -3.02 0.65
N TYR A 131 -16.70 -3.74 -0.41
CA TYR A 131 -16.87 -5.19 -0.50
C TYR A 131 -16.06 -5.91 0.59
N VAL A 132 -14.76 -5.59 0.71
CA VAL A 132 -13.86 -6.21 1.70
C VAL A 132 -14.39 -6.00 3.12
N LEU A 133 -14.80 -4.78 3.46
CA LEU A 133 -15.38 -4.47 4.78
C LEU A 133 -16.74 -5.13 5.00
N HIS A 134 -17.59 -5.21 3.96
CA HIS A 134 -18.89 -5.88 4.04
C HIS A 134 -18.71 -7.37 4.39
N HIS A 135 -17.72 -8.02 3.78
CA HIS A 135 -17.35 -9.41 4.03
C HIS A 135 -16.50 -9.61 5.29
N ARG A 136 -16.46 -8.61 6.19
CA ARG A 136 -15.82 -8.68 7.52
C ARG A 136 -14.29 -8.84 7.50
N TYR A 137 -13.66 -8.59 6.37
CA TYR A 137 -12.21 -8.50 6.32
C TYR A 137 -11.74 -7.16 6.86
N ASP A 138 -10.57 -7.13 7.49
CA ASP A 138 -9.98 -5.92 8.09
C ASP A 138 -8.86 -5.29 7.26
N GLY A 139 -8.57 -5.87 6.09
CA GLY A 139 -7.60 -5.37 5.13
C GLY A 139 -7.33 -6.36 4.01
N ILE A 140 -6.28 -6.10 3.25
CA ILE A 140 -5.84 -6.97 2.15
C ILE A 140 -4.35 -7.30 2.32
N ILE A 141 -3.99 -8.55 2.06
CA ILE A 141 -2.62 -8.98 1.81
C ILE A 141 -2.56 -9.43 0.36
N TYR A 142 -1.77 -8.78 -0.48
CA TYR A 142 -1.59 -9.14 -1.87
C TYR A 142 -0.17 -9.65 -2.11
N LEU A 143 -0.06 -10.95 -2.38
CA LEU A 143 1.18 -11.61 -2.75
C LEU A 143 1.45 -11.43 -4.24
N LEU A 144 2.51 -10.71 -4.57
CA LEU A 144 2.94 -10.53 -5.95
C LEU A 144 3.74 -11.73 -6.48
N PRO A 145 3.79 -11.93 -7.81
CA PRO A 145 4.58 -13.00 -8.42
C PRO A 145 6.07 -12.96 -8.10
N ASN A 146 6.62 -11.79 -7.80
CA ASN A 146 8.02 -11.62 -7.41
C ASN A 146 8.29 -11.95 -5.92
N GLY A 147 7.28 -12.41 -5.18
CA GLY A 147 7.36 -12.78 -3.77
C GLY A 147 7.17 -11.63 -2.78
N ALA A 148 7.11 -10.38 -3.25
CA ALA A 148 6.80 -9.24 -2.40
C ALA A 148 5.32 -9.25 -1.97
N ARG A 149 5.03 -8.71 -0.79
CA ARG A 149 3.66 -8.57 -0.29
C ARG A 149 3.30 -7.10 -0.14
N TYR A 150 2.18 -6.74 -0.75
CA TYR A 150 1.50 -5.48 -0.51
C TYR A 150 0.44 -5.68 0.56
N PHE A 151 0.32 -4.72 1.46
CA PHE A 151 -0.66 -4.75 2.53
C PHE A 151 -1.51 -3.49 2.48
N ILE A 152 -2.80 -3.64 2.70
CA ILE A 152 -3.74 -2.53 2.80
C ILE A 152 -4.44 -2.65 4.15
N SER A 153 -4.20 -1.65 5.00
CA SER A 153 -4.83 -1.52 6.31
C SER A 153 -6.03 -0.58 6.20
N TYR A 154 -7.23 -1.08 6.52
CA TYR A 154 -8.45 -0.26 6.57
C TYR A 154 -8.79 0.24 7.98
N PHE A 155 -8.08 -0.26 9.00
CA PHE A 155 -8.18 0.18 10.40
C PHE A 155 -6.79 0.43 10.99
N PRO A 156 -6.00 1.35 10.43
CA PRO A 156 -4.59 1.55 10.81
C PRO A 156 -4.41 1.86 12.29
N GLU A 157 -5.36 2.53 12.93
CA GLU A 157 -5.34 2.87 14.36
C GLU A 157 -5.37 1.63 15.27
N LYS A 158 -5.84 0.49 14.76
CA LYS A 158 -5.87 -0.80 15.46
C LYS A 158 -4.79 -1.76 14.99
N GLN A 159 -4.36 -1.62 13.74
CA GLN A 159 -3.53 -2.60 13.05
C GLN A 159 -2.04 -2.23 13.06
N VAL A 160 -1.70 -0.95 13.13
CA VAL A 160 -0.31 -0.47 13.03
C VAL A 160 0.25 -0.12 14.41
N ARG A 161 1.47 -0.59 14.70
CA ARG A 161 2.20 -0.30 15.94
C ARG A 161 3.70 -0.15 15.68
N HIS A 162 4.40 0.46 16.64
CA HIS A 162 5.87 0.60 16.65
C HIS A 162 6.42 1.27 15.39
N ILE A 163 5.87 2.43 15.04
CA ILE A 163 6.30 3.18 13.86
C ILE A 163 7.61 3.88 14.18
N GLN A 164 8.64 3.59 13.38
CA GLN A 164 9.98 4.15 13.52
C GLN A 164 10.57 4.47 12.15
N ILE A 165 11.51 5.40 12.11
CA ILE A 165 12.31 5.64 10.91
C ILE A 165 13.19 4.42 10.67
N ASP A 166 13.09 3.81 9.49
CA ASP A 166 14.11 2.89 9.00
C ASP A 166 15.22 3.67 8.31
N TYR A 167 14.84 4.63 7.46
CA TYR A 167 15.79 5.36 6.63
C TYR A 167 15.27 6.73 6.19
N GLU A 168 16.18 7.68 5.98
CA GLU A 168 15.92 9.02 5.42
C GLU A 168 17.03 9.35 4.42
N PHE A 169 16.66 9.98 3.30
CA PHE A 169 17.56 10.41 2.21
C PHE A 169 16.94 11.58 1.45
N ASN A 170 17.76 12.37 0.79
CA ASN A 170 17.28 13.46 -0.05
C ASN A 170 17.05 13.00 -1.51
N LEU A 171 16.41 13.87 -2.31
CA LEU A 171 16.10 13.58 -3.71
C LEU A 171 17.35 13.40 -4.58
N GLU A 172 18.45 14.12 -4.29
CA GLU A 172 19.70 14.01 -5.04
C GLU A 172 20.34 12.62 -4.83
N GLU A 173 20.40 12.15 -3.60
CA GLU A 173 20.88 10.81 -3.24
C GLU A 173 20.12 9.71 -3.97
N ALA A 174 18.81 9.89 -4.15
CA ALA A 174 17.94 8.95 -4.85
C ALA A 174 18.19 8.87 -6.37
N LEU A 175 18.79 9.90 -6.97
CA LEU A 175 19.10 9.93 -8.41
C LEU A 175 20.37 9.14 -8.75
N TYR A 176 21.29 8.98 -7.79
CA TYR A 176 22.63 8.45 -8.06
C TYR A 176 22.92 7.13 -7.35
N LYS A 177 22.07 6.70 -6.41
CA LYS A 177 22.25 5.47 -5.63
C LYS A 177 20.95 4.70 -5.52
N THR A 178 21.08 3.38 -5.55
CA THR A 178 19.99 2.47 -5.19
C THR A 178 19.66 2.59 -3.71
N PHE A 179 18.43 2.23 -3.33
CA PHE A 179 18.01 2.28 -1.94
C PHE A 179 18.87 1.36 -1.04
N SER A 180 19.28 0.20 -1.54
CA SER A 180 20.18 -0.71 -0.82
C SER A 180 21.55 -0.08 -0.55
N GLU A 181 22.13 0.66 -1.49
CA GLU A 181 23.40 1.37 -1.29
C GLU A 181 23.27 2.47 -0.24
N LEU A 182 22.18 3.24 -0.30
CA LEU A 182 21.86 4.28 0.67
C LEU A 182 21.75 3.72 2.10
N ARG A 183 20.98 2.64 2.26
CA ARG A 183 20.79 1.98 3.56
C ARG A 183 22.09 1.46 4.16
N GLN A 184 22.95 0.84 3.34
CA GLN A 184 24.25 0.31 3.80
C GLN A 184 25.21 1.40 4.27
N LEU A 185 25.23 2.57 3.61
CA LEU A 185 26.12 3.68 3.97
C LEU A 185 25.79 4.24 5.36
N LYS A 186 24.51 4.33 5.71
CA LYS A 186 24.08 4.88 7.01
C LYS A 186 24.32 3.90 8.15
N HIS A 187 24.15 2.59 7.93
CA HIS A 187 24.52 1.57 8.92
C HIS A 187 26.03 1.51 9.20
N LYS A 188 26.89 1.93 8.26
CA LYS A 188 28.35 2.04 8.49
C LYS A 188 28.74 3.27 9.31
N ASN A 189 27.91 4.32 9.31
CA ASN A 189 28.14 5.57 10.04
C ASN A 189 27.54 5.56 11.46
N VAL A 190 26.85 4.48 11.85
CA VAL A 190 26.45 4.20 13.23
C VAL A 190 27.46 3.22 13.83
N LYS A 191 28.65 3.72 14.18
CA LYS A 191 29.62 3.05 15.04
C LYS A 191 30.15 4.03 16.06
#